data_AF-A0A837FM51-F1
#
_entry.id   AF-A0A837FM51-F1
#
_cell.length_a   1.000
_cell.length_b   1.000
_cell.length_c   1.000
_cell.angle_alpha   90.00
_cell.angle_beta   90.00
_cell.angle_gamma   90.00
#
_symmetry.space_group_name_H-M   'P 1'
#
loop_
_entity.id
_entity.type
_entity.pdbx_description
1 polymer ?
#
loop_
_entity_poly.entity_id
_entity_poly.type
_entity_poly.pdbx_seq_one_letter_code
_entity_poly.pdbx_strand_id
1 'polypeptide(L)'
;MNSSNKYRNYVQCSMAENTFEHQRNAAEKAFTKLNSGSKAVILAAEMQSGKSGIALALACLQRLSLPDELLANRKYLKDTLYLVTMADLALQEQAKRDLAPCKNVVVSNFTNIDNALKSDFKRQPPKLIIIDECHYGSGIDSVRYEKVFNYLEQVNVDCKVVFISATPFSSLYSASEDSILRHSFNTSLVFHKASDEYHGIRQMHRSNQLVKLDDDQRDFCEDSLLQKRFIRQFKEHQGVGWSLIRVPSSQANIAKQVLINQGVDEEQILIIGQKLVGVGDHELSSIDDFKRAYETAAMFDEKIIAITVAGFRAGINFGQEMKNTLINTWDSSIANIAAVVQANVGRACGYHQNTQAKHFTNLEAVRAYSELLDHLEASDELNDFDGLRYSFEDICAKYQVRGFDRGMFITPFSETVITKKRDDSETFLTQSYLVIPGKLSEPEVNFSAYTNDPQLLEAIKLIRDEFLNEGTPYPKSGRAMRGDDRNWIKAQWVNGVTYNDFSPSCAKSRVLDFNSRLELGEDVEFNLIVNPGGGETTADKLIVACVFSIYNLSKQKDAYKRAMDREDMWEISEALGCEYDDTIMVLYQRGNYSSGVTEQKKVTTKQLSRIRNSSVFK
;
A
#
# COMPACT_ATOMS: atom_id res chain seq x y z
N MET A 1 28.12 -36.58 -34.85
CA MET A 1 26.98 -36.20 -33.98
C MET A 1 25.91 -35.55 -34.84
N ASN A 2 24.65 -36.00 -34.73
CA ASN A 2 23.53 -35.36 -35.43
C ASN A 2 23.42 -33.89 -34.99
N SER A 3 23.07 -32.98 -35.90
CA SER A 3 22.99 -31.53 -35.63
C SER A 3 22.05 -31.22 -34.46
N SER A 4 20.96 -32.00 -34.33
CA SER A 4 20.00 -31.93 -33.22
C SER A 4 20.66 -32.25 -31.87
N ASN A 5 21.43 -33.33 -31.77
CA ASN A 5 22.11 -33.71 -30.52
C ASN A 5 23.13 -32.66 -30.06
N LYS A 6 23.88 -32.07 -31.01
CA LYS A 6 24.81 -30.97 -30.69
C LYS A 6 24.06 -29.78 -30.09
N TYR A 7 22.89 -29.45 -30.64
CA TYR A 7 22.08 -28.34 -30.17
C TYR A 7 21.37 -28.65 -28.84
N ARG A 8 20.87 -29.88 -28.64
CA ARG A 8 20.33 -30.33 -27.34
C ARG A 8 21.38 -30.19 -26.23
N ASN A 9 22.60 -30.67 -26.48
CA ASN A 9 23.71 -30.53 -25.55
C ASN A 9 24.00 -29.06 -25.25
N TYR A 10 24.02 -28.19 -26.26
CA TYR A 10 24.20 -26.74 -26.04
C TYR A 10 23.12 -26.15 -25.12
N VAL A 11 21.84 -26.48 -25.35
CA VAL A 11 20.73 -25.97 -24.52
C VAL A 11 20.81 -26.50 -23.10
N GLN A 12 21.18 -27.78 -22.92
CA GLN A 12 21.37 -28.40 -21.60
C GLN A 12 22.55 -27.77 -20.84
N CYS A 13 23.70 -27.57 -21.50
CA CYS A 13 24.84 -26.84 -20.92
C CYS A 13 24.45 -25.40 -20.54
N SER A 14 23.77 -24.69 -21.45
CA SER A 14 23.32 -23.31 -21.19
C SER A 14 22.39 -23.25 -19.98
N MET A 15 21.50 -24.22 -19.81
CA MET A 15 20.63 -24.32 -18.64
C MET A 15 21.45 -24.61 -17.38
N ALA A 16 22.30 -25.63 -17.40
CA ALA A 16 23.05 -26.07 -16.22
C ALA A 16 24.06 -25.03 -15.71
N GLU A 17 24.77 -24.34 -16.62
CA GLU A 17 25.81 -23.37 -16.28
C GLU A 17 25.26 -22.02 -15.80
N ASN A 18 24.02 -21.67 -16.16
CA ASN A 18 23.45 -20.35 -15.90
C ASN A 18 22.26 -20.38 -14.93
N THR A 19 21.98 -21.52 -14.29
CA THR A 19 20.88 -21.67 -13.33
C THR A 19 21.32 -22.46 -12.11
N PHE A 20 20.60 -22.24 -11.00
CA PHE A 20 20.73 -23.06 -9.80
C PHE A 20 19.69 -24.18 -9.76
N GLU A 21 19.94 -25.20 -8.96
CA GLU A 21 19.07 -26.38 -8.87
C GLU A 21 17.62 -26.03 -8.50
N HIS A 22 17.41 -25.21 -7.48
CA HIS A 22 16.08 -24.78 -7.06
C HIS A 22 15.31 -24.04 -8.18
N GLN A 23 16.01 -23.32 -9.07
CA GLN A 23 15.40 -22.65 -10.22
C GLN A 23 14.97 -23.65 -11.29
N ARG A 24 15.81 -24.67 -11.56
CA ARG A 24 15.48 -25.76 -12.49
C ARG A 24 14.29 -26.57 -11.97
N ASN A 25 14.27 -26.90 -10.68
CA ASN A 25 13.17 -27.64 -10.07
C ASN A 25 11.83 -26.89 -10.21
N ALA A 26 11.81 -25.57 -9.98
CA ALA A 26 10.60 -24.77 -10.19
C ALA A 26 10.18 -24.70 -11.67
N ALA A 27 11.14 -24.56 -12.59
CA ALA A 27 10.86 -24.58 -14.03
C ALA A 27 10.31 -25.94 -14.49
N GLU A 28 10.86 -27.05 -14.00
CA GLU A 28 10.42 -28.42 -14.31
C GLU A 28 9.01 -28.68 -13.77
N LYS A 29 8.69 -28.27 -12.54
CA LYS A 29 7.34 -28.32 -11.99
C LYS A 29 6.34 -27.58 -12.88
N ALA A 30 6.64 -26.32 -13.21
CA ALA A 30 5.77 -25.52 -14.07
C ALA A 30 5.61 -26.15 -15.47
N PHE A 31 6.70 -26.62 -16.08
CA PHE A 31 6.67 -27.26 -17.39
C PHE A 31 5.89 -28.58 -17.38
N THR A 32 5.94 -29.32 -16.28
CA THR A 32 5.14 -30.54 -16.07
C THR A 32 3.65 -30.22 -16.06
N LYS A 33 3.22 -29.17 -15.34
CA LYS A 33 1.82 -28.73 -15.33
C LYS A 33 1.34 -28.30 -16.72
N LEU A 34 2.20 -27.65 -17.51
CA LEU A 34 1.88 -27.28 -18.90
C LEU A 34 1.69 -28.52 -19.80
N ASN A 35 2.55 -29.53 -19.63
CA ASN A 35 2.47 -30.78 -20.38
C ASN A 35 1.29 -31.67 -19.93
N SER A 36 0.85 -31.54 -18.68
CA SER A 36 -0.30 -32.27 -18.13
C SER A 36 -1.65 -31.63 -18.45
N GLY A 37 -1.69 -30.64 -19.35
CA GLY A 37 -2.92 -30.04 -19.85
C GLY A 37 -3.22 -28.63 -19.33
N SER A 38 -2.38 -28.04 -18.47
CA SER A 38 -2.53 -26.61 -18.14
C SER A 38 -2.12 -25.77 -19.34
N LYS A 39 -2.84 -24.68 -19.62
CA LYS A 39 -2.42 -23.69 -20.62
C LYS A 39 -1.69 -22.52 -19.96
N ALA A 40 -2.07 -22.19 -18.73
CA ALA A 40 -1.39 -21.20 -17.91
C ALA A 40 -0.80 -21.82 -16.64
N VAL A 41 0.37 -21.33 -16.24
CA VAL A 41 0.95 -21.61 -14.91
C VAL A 41 1.29 -20.30 -14.23
N ILE A 42 0.92 -20.18 -12.97
CA ILE A 42 1.34 -19.09 -12.09
C ILE A 42 2.49 -19.62 -11.25
N LEU A 43 3.63 -19.00 -11.38
CA LEU A 43 4.84 -19.31 -10.65
C LEU A 43 5.08 -18.20 -9.61
N ALA A 44 4.71 -18.52 -8.37
CA ALA A 44 4.94 -17.67 -7.22
C ALA A 44 6.39 -17.85 -6.74
N ALA A 45 7.18 -16.77 -6.69
CA ALA A 45 8.59 -16.83 -6.30
C ALA A 45 9.01 -15.60 -5.52
N GLU A 46 9.64 -15.77 -4.35
CA GLU A 46 10.08 -14.64 -3.51
C GLU A 46 10.98 -13.64 -4.27
N MET A 47 11.02 -12.40 -3.78
CA MET A 47 11.80 -11.34 -4.41
C MET A 47 13.29 -11.63 -4.44
N GLN A 48 13.97 -11.35 -5.55
CA GLN A 48 15.42 -11.59 -5.67
C GLN A 48 15.82 -13.07 -5.44
N SER A 49 14.87 -14.01 -5.51
CA SER A 49 15.13 -15.46 -5.36
C SER A 49 15.70 -16.13 -6.62
N GLY A 50 15.80 -15.39 -7.73
CA GLY A 50 16.34 -15.92 -9.00
C GLY A 50 15.29 -16.20 -10.09
N LYS A 51 14.21 -15.41 -10.13
CA LYS A 51 13.12 -15.49 -11.12
C LYS A 51 13.61 -15.52 -12.57
N SER A 52 14.60 -14.68 -12.93
CA SER A 52 15.20 -14.70 -14.28
C SER A 52 15.82 -16.06 -14.64
N GLY A 53 16.44 -16.75 -13.67
CA GLY A 53 17.00 -18.09 -13.87
C GLY A 53 15.93 -19.15 -14.08
N ILE A 54 14.77 -19.01 -13.42
CA ILE A 54 13.59 -19.86 -13.67
C ILE A 54 13.07 -19.65 -15.09
N ALA A 55 12.98 -18.39 -15.54
CA ALA A 55 12.57 -18.06 -16.91
C ALA A 55 13.55 -18.61 -17.96
N LEU A 56 14.85 -18.56 -17.68
CA LEU A 56 15.90 -19.17 -18.51
C LEU A 56 15.70 -20.68 -18.61
N ALA A 57 15.53 -21.36 -17.47
CA ALA A 57 15.26 -22.81 -17.45
C ALA A 57 13.98 -23.17 -18.20
N LEU A 58 12.89 -22.42 -18.03
CA LEU A 58 11.64 -22.63 -18.78
C LEU A 58 11.83 -22.49 -20.29
N ALA A 59 12.59 -21.48 -20.74
CA ALA A 59 12.91 -21.30 -22.15
C ALA A 59 13.75 -22.45 -22.71
N CYS A 60 14.70 -22.99 -21.92
CA CYS A 60 15.47 -24.18 -22.26
C CYS A 60 14.57 -25.42 -22.37
N LEU A 61 13.69 -25.66 -21.40
CA LEU A 61 12.75 -26.79 -21.40
C LEU A 61 11.80 -26.74 -22.61
N GLN A 62 11.25 -25.56 -22.92
CA GLN A 62 10.46 -25.35 -24.13
C GLN A 62 11.25 -25.66 -25.40
N ARG A 63 12.52 -25.26 -25.47
CA ARG A 63 13.35 -25.56 -26.65
C ARG A 63 13.60 -27.06 -26.78
N LEU A 64 13.89 -27.73 -25.66
CA LEU A 64 14.17 -29.17 -25.61
C LEU A 64 12.93 -30.02 -25.92
N SER A 65 11.72 -29.50 -25.70
CA SER A 65 10.48 -30.20 -26.02
C SER A 65 10.18 -30.25 -27.53
N LEU A 66 10.93 -29.52 -28.36
CA LEU A 66 10.70 -29.51 -29.80
C LEU A 66 11.24 -30.78 -30.48
N PRO A 67 10.60 -31.22 -31.59
CA PRO A 67 11.12 -32.25 -32.47
C PRO A 67 12.48 -31.85 -33.07
N ASP A 68 13.30 -32.83 -33.39
CA ASP A 68 14.66 -32.63 -33.92
C ASP A 68 14.70 -31.76 -35.19
N GLU A 69 13.67 -31.87 -36.05
CA GLU A 69 13.53 -31.08 -37.27
C GLU A 69 13.46 -29.57 -37.02
N LEU A 70 12.73 -29.16 -35.97
CA LEU A 70 12.61 -27.75 -35.57
C LEU A 70 13.81 -27.30 -34.74
N LEU A 71 14.33 -28.20 -33.91
CA LEU A 71 15.41 -27.92 -32.97
C LEU A 71 16.72 -27.60 -33.70
N ALA A 72 17.05 -28.33 -34.77
CA ALA A 72 18.27 -28.13 -35.56
C ALA A 72 18.15 -27.02 -36.62
N ASN A 73 16.98 -26.37 -36.77
CA ASN A 73 16.72 -25.40 -37.84
C ASN A 73 16.67 -23.96 -37.31
N ARG A 74 17.66 -23.15 -37.74
CA ARG A 74 17.78 -21.73 -37.34
C ARG A 74 16.54 -20.89 -37.67
N LYS A 75 15.77 -21.24 -38.71
CA LYS A 75 14.53 -20.50 -39.07
C LYS A 75 13.44 -20.60 -38.00
N TYR A 76 13.49 -21.66 -37.20
CA TYR A 76 12.57 -21.95 -36.10
C TYR A 76 13.25 -21.78 -34.73
N LEU A 77 14.35 -21.00 -34.67
CA LEU A 77 15.08 -20.79 -33.43
C LEU A 77 14.24 -20.07 -32.37
N LYS A 78 13.46 -19.06 -32.77
CA LYS A 78 12.66 -18.25 -31.85
C LYS A 78 11.35 -18.96 -31.55
N ASP A 79 11.18 -19.41 -30.31
CA ASP A 79 9.99 -20.16 -29.85
C ASP A 79 9.45 -19.68 -28.50
N THR A 80 10.20 -18.82 -27.80
CA THR A 80 9.82 -18.31 -26.47
C THR A 80 9.79 -16.78 -26.50
N LEU A 81 8.69 -16.19 -26.05
CA LEU A 81 8.54 -14.74 -25.90
C LEU A 81 8.52 -14.39 -24.42
N TYR A 82 9.48 -13.58 -23.98
CA TYR A 82 9.53 -13.03 -22.63
C TYR A 82 8.98 -11.60 -22.64
N LEU A 83 7.99 -11.34 -21.80
CA LEU A 83 7.30 -10.06 -21.69
C LEU A 83 7.56 -9.44 -20.32
N VAL A 84 8.11 -8.22 -20.32
CA VAL A 84 8.09 -7.34 -19.15
C VAL A 84 6.85 -6.45 -19.19
N THR A 85 6.20 -6.26 -18.03
CA THR A 85 4.94 -5.51 -17.91
C THR A 85 5.05 -4.01 -18.21
N MET A 86 6.25 -3.44 -18.04
CA MET A 86 6.50 -2.00 -18.13
C MET A 86 7.22 -1.61 -19.41
N ALA A 87 7.04 -0.35 -19.85
CA ALA A 87 7.78 0.25 -20.96
C ALA A 87 9.20 0.70 -20.55
N ASP A 88 9.67 0.29 -19.37
CA ASP A 88 10.99 0.66 -18.85
C ASP A 88 12.09 -0.08 -19.62
N LEU A 89 12.88 0.69 -20.37
CA LEU A 89 14.00 0.18 -21.15
C LEU A 89 15.07 -0.49 -20.27
N ALA A 90 15.29 -0.02 -19.04
CA ALA A 90 16.31 -0.57 -18.17
C ALA A 90 15.98 -2.02 -17.73
N LEU A 91 14.72 -2.28 -17.36
CA LEU A 91 14.25 -3.62 -17.03
C LEU A 91 14.29 -4.55 -18.24
N GLN A 92 13.92 -4.04 -19.42
CA GLN A 92 14.00 -4.83 -20.65
C GLN A 92 15.45 -5.20 -21.01
N GLU A 93 16.40 -4.27 -20.88
CA GLU A 93 17.82 -4.53 -21.12
C GLU A 93 18.44 -5.45 -20.07
N GLN A 94 18.00 -5.39 -18.81
CA GLN A 94 18.38 -6.37 -17.79
C GLN A 94 17.89 -7.76 -18.15
N ALA A 95 16.60 -7.92 -18.50
CA ALA A 95 16.05 -9.21 -18.91
C ALA A 95 16.73 -9.77 -20.18
N LYS A 96 17.11 -8.92 -21.14
CA LYS A 96 17.91 -9.33 -22.31
C LYS A 96 19.27 -9.89 -21.93
N ARG A 97 19.95 -9.28 -20.95
CA ARG A 97 21.25 -9.76 -20.44
C ARG A 97 21.08 -11.09 -19.69
N ASP A 98 20.11 -11.16 -18.78
CA ASP A 98 19.85 -12.35 -17.97
C ASP A 98 19.49 -13.57 -18.85
N LEU A 99 18.71 -13.36 -19.92
CA LEU A 99 18.26 -14.43 -20.82
C LEU A 99 19.15 -14.61 -22.05
N ALA A 100 20.25 -13.85 -22.17
CA ALA A 100 21.20 -13.95 -23.29
C ALA A 100 21.77 -15.36 -23.55
N PRO A 101 21.95 -16.24 -22.54
CA PRO A 101 22.34 -17.63 -22.76
C PRO A 101 21.31 -18.41 -23.61
N CYS A 102 20.02 -18.08 -23.51
CA CYS A 102 18.96 -18.72 -24.29
C CYS A 102 18.75 -18.04 -25.65
N LYS A 103 19.29 -18.64 -26.72
CA LYS A 103 19.20 -18.05 -28.08
C LYS A 103 17.80 -18.11 -28.69
N ASN A 104 16.89 -18.92 -28.14
CA ASN A 104 15.50 -19.07 -28.59
C ASN A 104 14.54 -18.01 -28.05
N VAL A 105 14.97 -17.19 -27.09
CA VAL A 105 14.13 -16.18 -26.45
C VAL A 105 14.12 -14.88 -27.26
N VAL A 106 12.96 -14.22 -27.26
CA VAL A 106 12.76 -12.82 -27.67
C VAL A 106 12.25 -12.06 -26.45
N VAL A 107 12.92 -10.98 -26.07
CA VAL A 107 12.53 -10.14 -24.92
C VAL A 107 11.84 -8.87 -25.43
N SER A 108 10.58 -8.68 -25.05
CA SER A 108 9.77 -7.51 -25.41
C SER A 108 8.97 -7.02 -24.21
N ASN A 109 8.11 -6.03 -24.43
CA ASN A 109 7.18 -5.49 -23.44
C ASN A 109 5.75 -5.48 -24.01
N PHE A 110 4.75 -5.28 -23.14
CA PHE A 110 3.34 -5.30 -23.56
C PHE A 110 3.00 -4.24 -24.61
N THR A 111 3.68 -3.10 -24.62
CA THR A 111 3.45 -2.05 -25.63
C THR A 111 3.93 -2.46 -27.03
N ASN A 112 4.93 -3.35 -27.11
CA ASN A 112 5.57 -3.76 -28.35
C ASN A 112 5.33 -5.23 -28.72
N ILE A 113 4.31 -5.88 -28.13
CA ILE A 113 4.04 -7.29 -28.39
C ILE A 113 3.72 -7.57 -29.87
N ASP A 114 2.84 -6.78 -30.48
CA ASP A 114 2.45 -6.96 -31.89
C ASP A 114 3.63 -6.80 -32.83
N ASN A 115 4.53 -5.86 -32.52
CA ASN A 115 5.76 -5.66 -33.27
C ASN A 115 6.68 -6.87 -33.14
N ALA A 116 6.92 -7.36 -31.93
CA ALA A 116 7.74 -8.55 -31.68
C ALA A 116 7.19 -9.80 -32.38
N LEU A 117 5.86 -10.02 -32.32
CA LEU A 117 5.20 -11.12 -33.02
C LEU A 117 5.40 -11.04 -34.55
N LYS A 118 5.31 -9.84 -35.14
CA LYS A 118 5.51 -9.63 -36.57
C LYS A 118 6.98 -9.68 -37.00
N SER A 119 7.92 -9.20 -36.18
CA SER A 119 9.34 -9.11 -36.52
C SER A 119 10.08 -10.43 -36.32
N ASP A 120 9.87 -11.07 -35.17
CA ASP A 120 10.72 -12.16 -34.69
C ASP A 120 10.06 -13.55 -34.82
N PHE A 121 8.73 -13.61 -34.85
CA PHE A 121 7.94 -14.84 -34.94
C PHE A 121 7.31 -15.06 -36.33
N LYS A 122 8.03 -14.66 -37.40
CA LYS A 122 7.57 -14.75 -38.80
C LYS A 122 7.35 -16.17 -39.32
N ARG A 123 8.13 -17.13 -38.82
CA ARG A 123 8.16 -18.52 -39.33
C ARG A 123 7.35 -19.48 -38.45
N GLN A 124 7.20 -19.14 -37.18
CA GLN A 124 6.36 -19.84 -36.23
C GLN A 124 5.93 -18.86 -35.15
N PRO A 125 4.70 -18.96 -34.63
CA PRO A 125 4.31 -18.22 -33.46
C PRO A 125 5.04 -18.77 -32.21
N PRO A 126 5.15 -17.99 -31.12
CA PRO A 126 5.74 -18.47 -29.87
C PRO A 126 4.99 -19.69 -29.35
N LYS A 127 5.74 -20.66 -28.83
CA LYS A 127 5.22 -21.87 -28.16
C LYS A 127 5.04 -21.63 -26.65
N LEU A 128 5.90 -20.78 -26.09
CA LEU A 128 5.83 -20.34 -24.70
C LEU A 128 5.88 -18.81 -24.62
N ILE A 129 4.99 -18.23 -23.83
CA ILE A 129 5.06 -16.85 -23.38
C ILE A 129 5.37 -16.84 -21.87
N ILE A 130 6.41 -16.11 -21.47
CA ILE A 130 6.74 -15.89 -20.05
C ILE A 130 6.47 -14.43 -19.75
N ILE A 131 5.68 -14.17 -18.71
CA ILE A 131 5.34 -12.83 -18.25
C ILE A 131 5.96 -12.62 -16.87
N ASP A 132 6.84 -11.64 -16.76
CA ASP A 132 7.51 -11.28 -15.50
C ASP A 132 6.89 -10.04 -14.86
N GLU A 133 6.89 -10.00 -13.53
CA GLU A 133 6.31 -8.94 -12.70
C GLU A 133 4.84 -8.65 -13.04
N CYS A 134 4.01 -9.70 -13.01
CA CYS A 134 2.63 -9.68 -13.51
C CYS A 134 1.63 -8.83 -12.70
N HIS A 135 2.05 -8.20 -11.61
CA HIS A 135 1.17 -7.47 -10.70
C HIS A 135 0.78 -6.07 -11.21
N TYR A 136 1.56 -5.46 -12.12
CA TYR A 136 1.27 -4.12 -12.67
C TYR A 136 0.14 -4.05 -13.73
N GLY A 137 -0.43 -5.17 -14.14
CA GLY A 137 -1.40 -5.22 -15.25
C GLY A 137 -2.86 -5.34 -14.84
N SER A 138 -3.22 -5.09 -13.57
CA SER A 138 -4.59 -5.22 -13.04
C SER A 138 -5.24 -3.89 -12.58
N GLY A 139 -4.63 -2.74 -12.86
CA GLY A 139 -5.18 -1.42 -12.50
C GLY A 139 -6.24 -0.92 -13.49
N ILE A 140 -7.05 0.07 -13.12
CA ILE A 140 -8.09 0.65 -14.02
C ILE A 140 -7.50 1.22 -15.34
N ASP A 141 -6.18 1.50 -15.37
CA ASP A 141 -5.43 1.91 -16.57
C ASP A 141 -4.86 0.74 -17.41
N SER A 142 -5.11 -0.53 -17.04
CA SER A 142 -4.40 -1.71 -17.58
C SER A 142 -5.16 -2.47 -18.68
N VAL A 143 -5.40 -1.80 -19.80
CA VAL A 143 -5.85 -2.37 -21.09
C VAL A 143 -4.75 -3.26 -21.75
N ARG A 144 -4.05 -4.12 -21.00
CA ARG A 144 -2.83 -4.80 -21.48
C ARG A 144 -2.86 -6.33 -21.46
N TYR A 145 -3.47 -6.97 -20.46
CA TYR A 145 -3.57 -8.44 -20.44
C TYR A 145 -4.57 -8.97 -21.45
N GLU A 146 -5.67 -8.25 -21.65
CA GLU A 146 -6.71 -8.58 -22.63
C GLU A 146 -6.09 -8.89 -24.01
N LYS A 147 -5.11 -8.11 -24.47
CA LYS A 147 -4.42 -8.36 -25.74
C LYS A 147 -3.70 -9.70 -25.78
N VAL A 148 -3.00 -10.06 -24.70
CA VAL A 148 -2.28 -11.34 -24.61
C VAL A 148 -3.29 -12.49 -24.51
N PHE A 149 -4.33 -12.36 -23.70
CA PHE A 149 -5.36 -13.39 -23.55
C PHE A 149 -6.15 -13.59 -24.85
N ASN A 150 -6.58 -12.53 -25.52
CA ASN A 150 -7.23 -12.59 -26.82
C ASN A 150 -6.33 -13.26 -27.86
N TYR A 151 -5.02 -12.94 -27.87
CA TYR A 151 -4.06 -13.61 -28.74
C TYR A 151 -3.96 -15.12 -28.44
N LEU A 152 -3.90 -15.50 -27.16
CA LEU A 152 -3.83 -16.90 -26.73
C LEU A 152 -5.14 -17.67 -27.00
N GLU A 153 -6.30 -17.02 -26.96
CA GLU A 153 -7.60 -17.68 -27.15
C GLU A 153 -8.05 -17.74 -28.61
N GLN A 154 -7.70 -16.73 -29.41
CA GLN A 154 -8.23 -16.56 -30.76
C GLN A 154 -7.20 -16.81 -31.87
N VAL A 155 -5.90 -16.56 -31.59
CA VAL A 155 -4.86 -16.57 -32.64
C VAL A 155 -3.88 -17.72 -32.46
N ASN A 156 -3.35 -17.93 -31.26
CA ASN A 156 -2.33 -18.94 -30.98
C ASN A 156 -2.77 -19.86 -29.83
N VAL A 157 -3.78 -20.68 -30.14
CA VAL A 157 -4.50 -21.53 -29.19
C VAL A 157 -3.62 -22.58 -28.49
N ASP A 158 -2.56 -23.02 -29.15
CA ASP A 158 -1.61 -24.02 -28.65
C ASP A 158 -0.52 -23.43 -27.75
N CYS A 159 -0.42 -22.10 -27.68
CA CYS A 159 0.61 -21.43 -26.91
C CYS A 159 0.37 -21.58 -25.41
N LYS A 160 1.46 -21.82 -24.69
CA LYS A 160 1.48 -21.92 -23.23
C LYS A 160 1.96 -20.60 -22.63
N VAL A 161 1.48 -20.30 -21.43
CA VAL A 161 1.86 -19.07 -20.73
C VAL A 161 2.28 -19.35 -19.30
N VAL A 162 3.38 -18.73 -18.85
CA VAL A 162 3.84 -18.78 -17.47
C VAL A 162 3.94 -17.36 -16.92
N PHE A 163 3.32 -17.13 -15.77
CA PHE A 163 3.35 -15.86 -15.06
C PHE A 163 4.28 -16.00 -13.87
N ILE A 164 5.39 -15.25 -13.85
CA ILE A 164 6.39 -15.30 -12.79
C ILE A 164 6.25 -14.03 -11.95
N SER A 165 6.02 -14.17 -10.65
CA SER A 165 5.83 -13.00 -9.78
C SER A 165 6.14 -13.30 -8.32
N ALA A 166 6.70 -12.29 -7.64
CA ALA A 166 6.79 -12.29 -6.18
C ALA A 166 5.47 -11.98 -5.49
N THR A 167 4.50 -11.51 -6.27
CA THR A 167 3.23 -10.99 -5.81
C THR A 167 2.12 -11.42 -6.77
N PRO A 168 1.87 -12.73 -6.93
CA PRO A 168 0.97 -13.26 -7.97
C PRO A 168 -0.52 -12.96 -7.69
N PHE A 169 -0.86 -12.49 -6.49
CA PHE A 169 -2.23 -12.35 -6.02
C PHE A 169 -3.08 -11.34 -6.80
N SER A 170 -2.50 -10.24 -7.27
CA SER A 170 -3.25 -9.26 -8.07
C SER A 170 -3.63 -9.80 -9.45
N SER A 171 -2.78 -10.61 -10.07
CA SER A 171 -3.10 -11.30 -11.33
C SER A 171 -4.06 -12.47 -11.14
N LEU A 172 -4.05 -13.12 -9.97
CA LEU A 172 -4.98 -14.20 -9.63
C LEU A 172 -6.42 -13.68 -9.52
N TYR A 173 -6.61 -12.58 -8.78
CA TYR A 173 -7.92 -12.13 -8.32
C TYR A 173 -8.40 -10.82 -8.95
N SER A 174 -7.79 -10.37 -10.06
CA SER A 174 -8.33 -9.25 -10.83
C SER A 174 -9.79 -9.53 -11.23
N ALA A 175 -10.72 -8.71 -10.75
CA ALA A 175 -12.16 -8.96 -10.72
C ALA A 175 -12.91 -8.84 -12.07
N SER A 176 -12.25 -9.07 -13.20
CA SER A 176 -12.85 -8.89 -14.53
C SER A 176 -12.79 -10.16 -15.39
N GLU A 177 -13.39 -10.09 -16.58
CA GLU A 177 -13.16 -11.05 -17.65
C GLU A 177 -11.66 -11.27 -17.87
N ASP A 178 -10.74 -10.36 -17.53
CA ASP A 178 -9.28 -10.51 -17.72
C ASP A 178 -8.57 -11.36 -16.66
N SER A 179 -9.27 -12.16 -15.85
CA SER A 179 -8.59 -13.04 -14.91
C SER A 179 -7.83 -14.16 -15.63
N ILE A 180 -6.61 -14.44 -15.16
CA ILE A 180 -5.87 -15.65 -15.57
C ILE A 180 -6.58 -16.94 -15.11
N LEU A 181 -7.48 -16.86 -14.14
CA LEU A 181 -8.27 -18.00 -13.65
C LEU A 181 -9.43 -18.39 -14.57
N ARG A 182 -9.50 -17.85 -15.80
CA ARG A 182 -10.45 -18.32 -16.82
C ARG A 182 -10.36 -19.84 -16.99
N HIS A 183 -11.51 -20.49 -17.01
CA HIS A 183 -11.61 -21.92 -17.28
C HIS A 183 -10.93 -22.35 -18.58
N SER A 184 -10.89 -21.49 -19.61
CA SER A 184 -10.21 -21.75 -20.90
C SER A 184 -8.70 -21.97 -20.77
N PHE A 185 -8.07 -21.48 -19.69
CA PHE A 185 -6.63 -21.62 -19.48
C PHE A 185 -6.23 -22.80 -18.59
N ASN A 186 -7.17 -23.43 -17.88
CA ASN A 186 -6.88 -24.54 -16.95
C ASN A 186 -5.63 -24.24 -16.10
N THR A 187 -5.69 -23.13 -15.36
CA THR A 187 -4.52 -22.52 -14.73
C THR A 187 -4.04 -23.35 -13.54
N SER A 188 -2.72 -23.60 -13.46
CA SER A 188 -2.09 -24.25 -12.31
C SER A 188 -1.21 -23.29 -11.52
N LEU A 189 -1.02 -23.56 -10.23
CA LEU A 189 -0.13 -22.82 -9.34
C LEU A 189 1.13 -23.66 -9.03
N VAL A 190 2.28 -23.01 -9.07
CA VAL A 190 3.58 -23.57 -8.64
C VAL A 190 4.27 -22.56 -7.73
N PHE A 191 4.72 -23.02 -6.57
CA PHE A 191 5.54 -22.24 -5.67
C PHE A 191 7.03 -22.56 -5.84
N HIS A 192 7.85 -21.52 -6.00
CA HIS A 192 9.30 -21.63 -6.00
C HIS A 192 9.83 -21.45 -4.57
N LYS A 193 10.27 -22.56 -3.99
CA LYS A 193 11.06 -22.56 -2.76
C LYS A 193 12.51 -22.18 -3.09
N ALA A 194 12.96 -21.05 -2.56
CA ALA A 194 14.35 -20.62 -2.68
C ALA A 194 15.29 -21.56 -1.90
N SER A 195 16.60 -21.54 -2.19
CA SER A 195 17.57 -22.35 -1.44
C SER A 195 17.76 -21.82 -0.01
N ASP A 196 18.38 -22.62 0.85
CA ASP A 196 18.65 -22.24 2.25
C ASP A 196 19.63 -21.06 2.38
N GLU A 197 20.39 -20.75 1.32
CA GLU A 197 21.29 -19.60 1.25
C GLU A 197 20.55 -18.28 0.95
N TYR A 198 19.27 -18.35 0.59
CA TYR A 198 18.46 -17.17 0.31
C TYR A 198 18.06 -16.46 1.61
N HIS A 199 18.47 -15.19 1.71
CA HIS A 199 18.08 -14.30 2.79
C HIS A 199 16.90 -13.44 2.34
N GLY A 200 15.69 -13.89 2.68
CA GLY A 200 14.43 -13.25 2.34
C GLY A 200 13.77 -12.52 3.50
N ILE A 201 12.55 -12.05 3.27
CA ILE A 201 11.74 -11.32 4.25
C ILE A 201 11.50 -12.15 5.52
N ARG A 202 11.22 -13.47 5.36
CA ARG A 202 11.00 -14.40 6.47
C ARG A 202 12.25 -14.50 7.36
N GLN A 203 13.44 -14.56 6.75
CA GLN A 203 14.72 -14.57 7.46
C GLN A 203 14.99 -13.23 8.14
N MET A 204 14.74 -12.09 7.48
CA MET A 204 14.89 -10.75 8.07
C MET A 204 14.00 -10.54 9.30
N HIS A 205 12.77 -11.07 9.27
CA HIS A 205 11.88 -11.05 10.43
C HIS A 205 12.46 -11.88 11.59
N ARG A 206 12.98 -13.09 11.33
CA ARG A 206 13.62 -13.94 12.35
C ARG A 206 14.90 -13.33 12.92
N SER A 207 15.66 -12.60 12.11
CA SER A 207 16.92 -11.94 12.50
C SER A 207 16.73 -10.55 13.13
N ASN A 208 15.50 -10.15 13.48
CA ASN A 208 15.19 -8.85 14.07
C ASN A 208 15.68 -7.66 13.22
N GLN A 209 15.67 -7.78 11.90
CA GLN A 209 16.13 -6.73 10.97
C GLN A 209 15.03 -5.72 10.63
N LEU A 210 13.76 -6.03 10.92
CA LEU A 210 12.62 -5.16 10.60
C LEU A 210 12.31 -4.22 11.76
N VAL A 211 12.13 -2.94 11.44
CA VAL A 211 11.72 -1.88 12.39
C VAL A 211 10.39 -1.32 11.91
N LYS A 212 9.38 -1.33 12.78
CA LYS A 212 8.04 -0.82 12.47
C LYS A 212 8.09 0.70 12.29
N LEU A 213 7.54 1.17 11.17
CA LEU A 213 7.10 2.55 10.99
C LEU A 213 5.58 2.58 11.09
N ASP A 214 5.06 3.27 12.09
CA ASP A 214 3.64 3.57 12.21
C ASP A 214 3.24 4.69 11.22
N ASP A 215 1.94 4.82 10.95
CA ASP A 215 1.42 5.74 9.92
C ASP A 215 1.80 7.21 10.16
N ASP A 216 2.00 7.58 11.42
CA ASP A 216 2.39 8.89 11.94
C ASP A 216 3.92 9.09 12.05
N GLN A 217 4.73 8.03 11.83
CA GLN A 217 6.19 8.08 12.01
C GLN A 217 6.98 7.76 10.73
N ARG A 218 6.28 7.50 9.62
CA ARG A 218 6.89 7.05 8.37
C ARG A 218 7.47 8.17 7.51
N ASP A 219 7.04 9.42 7.70
CA ASP A 219 7.56 10.53 6.92
C ASP A 219 9.02 10.75 7.34
N PHE A 220 9.96 10.52 6.41
CA PHE A 220 11.37 10.69 6.70
C PHE A 220 11.72 12.16 6.94
N CYS A 221 10.93 13.09 6.40
CA CYS A 221 11.17 14.52 6.53
C CYS A 221 10.72 15.08 7.88
N GLU A 222 9.93 14.33 8.65
CA GLU A 222 9.50 14.72 9.99
C GLU A 222 10.52 14.29 11.06
N ASP A 223 10.78 15.19 12.02
CA ASP A 223 11.68 14.90 13.14
C ASP A 223 11.06 13.82 14.03
N SER A 224 11.63 12.62 14.02
CA SER A 224 11.14 11.50 14.80
C SER A 224 12.28 10.70 15.44
N LEU A 225 11.97 9.98 16.51
CA LEU A 225 12.94 9.10 17.18
C LEU A 225 13.50 8.06 16.21
N LEU A 226 12.66 7.53 15.30
CA LEU A 226 13.06 6.53 14.31
C LEU A 226 13.95 7.14 13.23
N GLN A 227 13.66 8.35 12.75
CA GLN A 227 14.51 9.08 11.81
C GLN A 227 15.89 9.34 12.42
N LYS A 228 15.95 9.84 13.67
CA LYS A 228 17.22 10.02 14.40
C LYS A 228 17.98 8.71 14.55
N ARG A 229 17.28 7.62 14.84
CA ARG A 229 17.89 6.28 14.93
C ARG A 229 18.47 5.82 13.59
N PHE A 230 17.77 6.04 12.48
CA PHE A 230 18.25 5.73 11.13
C PHE A 230 19.54 6.49 10.83
N ILE A 231 19.56 7.81 11.05
CA ILE A 231 20.72 8.67 10.78
C ILE A 231 21.89 8.30 11.68
N ARG A 232 21.62 8.04 12.97
CA ARG A 232 22.66 7.61 13.91
C ARG A 232 23.33 6.31 13.47
N GLN A 233 22.54 5.32 13.04
CA GLN A 233 23.10 4.05 12.53
C GLN A 233 24.01 4.26 11.32
N PHE A 234 23.63 5.13 10.39
CA PHE A 234 24.48 5.48 9.25
C PHE A 234 25.81 6.09 9.72
N LYS A 235 25.76 7.05 10.65
CA LYS A 235 26.96 7.73 11.16
C LYS A 235 27.89 6.82 11.97
N GLU A 236 27.32 5.99 12.84
CA GLU A 236 28.08 5.10 13.73
C GLU A 236 28.68 3.90 13.00
N HIS A 237 28.13 3.51 11.83
CA HIS A 237 28.66 2.42 11.02
C HIS A 237 30.13 2.66 10.66
N GLN A 238 30.96 1.63 10.83
CA GLN A 238 32.39 1.70 10.55
C GLN A 238 32.69 1.06 9.19
N GLY A 239 33.56 1.73 8.44
CA GLY A 239 33.96 1.34 7.10
C GLY A 239 32.86 1.44 6.04
N VAL A 240 33.10 0.75 4.93
CA VAL A 240 32.21 0.75 3.75
C VAL A 240 30.77 0.43 4.12
N GLY A 241 29.84 1.26 3.62
CA GLY A 241 28.43 0.95 3.71
C GLY A 241 27.54 1.93 2.98
N TRP A 242 26.26 1.60 2.91
CA TRP A 242 25.30 2.51 2.31
C TRP A 242 23.91 2.37 2.90
N SER A 243 23.10 3.41 2.72
CA SER A 243 21.72 3.46 3.16
C SER A 243 20.78 3.82 2.01
N LEU A 244 19.52 3.37 2.11
CA LEU A 244 18.51 3.61 1.08
C LEU A 244 17.26 4.22 1.69
N ILE A 245 16.88 5.41 1.21
CA ILE A 245 15.69 6.13 1.64
C ILE A 245 14.71 6.19 0.46
N ARG A 246 13.45 5.89 0.72
CA ARG A 246 12.36 6.05 -0.25
C ARG A 246 11.33 7.02 0.30
N VAL A 247 11.12 8.12 -0.42
CA VAL A 247 10.21 9.22 -0.07
C VAL A 247 9.24 9.54 -1.23
N PRO A 248 8.13 10.25 -1.00
CA PRO A 248 7.33 10.87 -2.05
C PRO A 248 8.17 11.74 -3.01
N SER A 249 7.72 11.88 -4.26
CA SER A 249 8.46 12.64 -5.30
C SER A 249 8.68 14.10 -4.94
N SER A 250 7.76 14.72 -4.20
CA SER A 250 7.86 16.10 -3.73
C SER A 250 8.82 16.30 -2.55
N GLN A 251 9.29 15.22 -1.91
CA GLN A 251 10.07 15.28 -0.68
C GLN A 251 11.55 14.93 -0.85
N ALA A 252 12.00 14.53 -2.05
CA ALA A 252 13.39 14.10 -2.26
C ALA A 252 14.42 15.16 -1.83
N ASN A 253 14.22 16.43 -2.20
CA ASN A 253 15.12 17.50 -1.81
C ASN A 253 15.02 17.80 -0.30
N ILE A 254 13.82 17.75 0.27
CA ILE A 254 13.60 17.96 1.71
C ILE A 254 14.35 16.89 2.52
N ALA A 255 14.27 15.62 2.12
CA ALA A 255 15.02 14.53 2.74
C ALA A 255 16.54 14.73 2.65
N LYS A 256 17.06 15.23 1.51
CA LYS A 256 18.47 15.60 1.38
C LYS A 256 18.85 16.70 2.38
N GLN A 257 18.06 17.76 2.49
CA GLN A 257 18.32 18.85 3.44
C GLN A 257 18.27 18.39 4.90
N VAL A 258 17.35 17.48 5.25
CA VAL A 258 17.29 16.86 6.58
C VAL A 258 18.59 16.15 6.93
N LEU A 259 19.15 15.36 6.00
CA LEU A 259 20.41 14.66 6.21
C LEU A 259 21.59 15.63 6.38
N ILE A 260 21.67 16.67 5.55
CA ILE A 260 22.71 17.70 5.63
C ILE A 260 22.63 18.45 6.96
N ASN A 261 21.43 18.86 7.39
CA ASN A 261 21.22 19.54 8.66
C ASN A 261 21.58 18.65 9.87
N GLN A 262 21.46 17.33 9.71
CA GLN A 262 21.90 16.36 10.70
C GLN A 262 23.39 16.04 10.58
N GLY A 263 24.15 16.70 9.71
CA GLY A 263 25.60 16.58 9.55
C GLY A 263 26.05 15.35 8.75
N VAL A 264 25.33 15.01 7.69
CA VAL A 264 25.80 14.11 6.63
C VAL A 264 26.37 14.97 5.49
N ASP A 265 27.54 14.62 4.98
CA ASP A 265 28.18 15.41 3.92
C ASP A 265 27.38 15.32 2.61
N GLU A 266 27.26 16.43 1.90
CA GLU A 266 26.43 16.50 0.70
C GLU A 266 26.90 15.52 -0.39
N GLU A 267 28.21 15.31 -0.52
CA GLU A 267 28.81 14.37 -1.47
C GLU A 267 28.45 12.90 -1.19
N GLN A 268 28.05 12.58 0.04
CA GLN A 268 27.59 11.25 0.42
C GLN A 268 26.13 10.99 0.01
N ILE A 269 25.38 12.01 -0.44
CA ILE A 269 23.93 11.91 -0.67
C ILE A 269 23.61 12.00 -2.17
N LEU A 270 23.06 10.92 -2.73
CA LEU A 270 22.67 10.86 -4.13
C LEU A 270 21.15 10.70 -4.27
N ILE A 271 20.52 11.55 -5.08
CA ILE A 271 19.09 11.43 -5.42
C ILE A 271 18.96 10.65 -6.73
N ILE A 272 18.34 9.48 -6.68
CA ILE A 272 18.12 8.63 -7.85
C ILE A 272 16.72 8.86 -8.40
N GLY A 273 16.63 9.30 -9.66
CA GLY A 273 15.35 9.56 -10.31
C GLY A 273 15.48 10.08 -11.73
N GLN A 274 14.34 10.27 -12.40
CA GLN A 274 14.25 10.93 -13.70
C GLN A 274 13.25 12.08 -13.58
N LYS A 275 13.71 13.31 -13.78
CA LYS A 275 12.91 14.56 -13.71
C LYS A 275 11.98 14.62 -12.50
N LEU A 276 12.49 15.16 -11.39
CA LEU A 276 11.74 15.29 -10.15
C LEU A 276 11.30 16.73 -9.91
N VAL A 277 10.12 16.90 -9.33
CA VAL A 277 9.61 18.22 -8.95
C VAL A 277 10.48 18.77 -7.82
N GLY A 278 11.07 19.96 -8.02
CA GLY A 278 11.87 20.64 -6.99
C GLY A 278 13.31 20.15 -6.82
N VAL A 279 13.83 19.36 -7.77
CA VAL A 279 15.23 18.92 -7.85
C VAL A 279 15.79 19.28 -9.22
N GLY A 280 16.97 19.89 -9.28
CA GLY A 280 17.59 20.23 -10.56
C GLY A 280 18.02 18.98 -11.33
N ASP A 281 17.93 18.97 -12.66
CA ASP A 281 18.34 17.81 -13.49
C ASP A 281 19.81 17.40 -13.25
N HIS A 282 20.67 18.33 -12.83
CA HIS A 282 22.08 18.10 -12.50
C HIS A 282 22.30 17.44 -11.13
N GLU A 283 21.29 17.45 -10.25
CA GLU A 283 21.33 16.81 -8.93
C GLU A 283 20.80 15.38 -8.96
N LEU A 284 20.26 14.94 -10.10
CA LEU A 284 19.73 13.60 -10.30
C LEU A 284 20.81 12.65 -10.80
N SER A 285 20.89 11.48 -10.17
CA SER A 285 21.78 10.40 -10.54
C SER A 285 20.99 9.22 -11.13
N SER A 286 21.61 8.48 -12.06
CA SER A 286 21.09 7.17 -12.46
C SER A 286 21.50 6.08 -11.45
N ILE A 287 20.94 4.88 -11.60
CA ILE A 287 21.37 3.70 -10.81
C ILE A 287 22.84 3.38 -11.04
N ASP A 288 23.27 3.45 -12.28
CA ASP A 288 24.64 3.11 -12.64
C ASP A 288 25.61 4.14 -12.08
N ASP A 289 25.21 5.42 -12.03
CA ASP A 289 26.01 6.45 -11.36
C ASP A 289 26.10 6.19 -9.85
N PHE A 290 25.00 5.79 -9.21
CA PHE A 290 25.01 5.40 -7.80
C PHE A 290 25.89 4.18 -7.53
N LYS A 291 25.88 3.16 -8.40
CA LYS A 291 26.77 1.99 -8.28
C LYS A 291 28.25 2.37 -8.40
N ARG A 292 28.59 3.26 -9.33
CA ARG A 292 29.97 3.78 -9.46
C ARG A 292 30.37 4.64 -8.26
N ALA A 293 29.44 5.44 -7.72
CA ALA A 293 29.67 6.21 -6.51
C ALA A 293 29.92 5.29 -5.30
N TYR A 294 29.16 4.20 -5.17
CA TYR A 294 29.40 3.15 -4.18
C TYR A 294 30.79 2.53 -4.32
N GLU A 295 31.16 2.10 -5.52
CA GLU A 295 32.49 1.51 -5.79
C GLU A 295 33.61 2.49 -5.42
N THR A 296 33.42 3.78 -5.69
CA THR A 296 34.39 4.83 -5.36
C THR A 296 34.47 5.03 -3.84
N ALA A 297 33.34 5.19 -3.16
CA ALA A 297 33.28 5.31 -1.70
C ALA A 297 33.91 4.09 -1.01
N ALA A 298 33.70 2.89 -1.55
CA ALA A 298 34.29 1.67 -1.04
C ALA A 298 35.84 1.67 -1.09
N MET A 299 36.45 2.34 -2.07
CA MET A 299 37.92 2.48 -2.14
C MET A 299 38.49 3.35 -1.01
N PHE A 300 37.67 4.23 -0.45
CA PHE A 300 38.06 5.17 0.61
C PHE A 300 37.49 4.80 1.99
N ASP A 301 36.86 3.62 2.12
CA ASP A 301 36.20 3.15 3.34
C ASP A 301 35.05 4.08 3.81
N GLU A 302 34.37 4.69 2.84
CA GLU A 302 33.32 5.69 3.06
C GLU A 302 31.91 5.12 2.96
N LYS A 303 30.94 5.92 3.40
CA LYS A 303 29.51 5.57 3.39
C LYS A 303 28.71 6.53 2.53
N ILE A 304 27.69 6.03 1.85
CA ILE A 304 26.80 6.84 1.01
C ILE A 304 25.31 6.56 1.24
N ILE A 305 24.45 7.52 0.91
CA ILE A 305 23.00 7.44 1.02
C ILE A 305 22.37 7.65 -0.36
N ALA A 306 21.52 6.71 -0.76
CA ALA A 306 20.62 6.89 -1.89
C ALA A 306 19.23 7.35 -1.42
N ILE A 307 18.73 8.43 -2.02
CA ILE A 307 17.32 8.86 -1.91
C ILE A 307 16.62 8.48 -3.21
N THR A 308 15.50 7.77 -3.09
CA THR A 308 14.65 7.36 -4.22
C THR A 308 13.23 7.87 -4.02
N VAL A 309 12.50 8.09 -5.12
CA VAL A 309 11.12 8.60 -5.06
C VAL A 309 10.06 7.54 -5.27
N ALA A 310 8.84 7.84 -4.83
CA ALA A 310 7.60 7.12 -5.13
C ALA A 310 7.35 7.08 -6.66
N GLY A 311 7.88 6.06 -7.33
CA GLY A 311 7.84 5.95 -8.79
C GLY A 311 9.05 5.21 -9.35
N PHE A 312 10.14 5.17 -8.59
CA PHE A 312 11.29 4.32 -8.83
C PHE A 312 10.94 2.86 -8.47
N ARG A 313 10.38 2.13 -9.44
CA ARG A 313 9.63 0.86 -9.24
C ARG A 313 10.49 -0.40 -9.30
N ALA A 314 9.84 -1.55 -9.02
CA ALA A 314 10.42 -2.88 -8.77
C ALA A 314 11.42 -3.37 -9.84
N GLY A 315 12.34 -4.26 -9.42
CA GLY A 315 13.22 -5.02 -10.33
C GLY A 315 14.71 -4.70 -10.26
N ILE A 316 15.12 -3.62 -9.59
CA ILE A 316 16.53 -3.24 -9.46
C ILE A 316 17.27 -4.19 -8.53
N ASN A 317 18.41 -4.72 -8.99
CA ASN A 317 19.32 -5.52 -8.20
C ASN A 317 20.62 -4.74 -7.92
N PHE A 318 20.92 -4.52 -6.63
CA PHE A 318 22.15 -3.87 -6.16
C PHE A 318 23.36 -4.80 -6.13
N GLY A 319 23.20 -6.08 -6.48
CA GLY A 319 24.29 -7.05 -6.43
C GLY A 319 24.63 -7.51 -5.01
N GLN A 320 25.47 -8.53 -4.91
CA GLN A 320 25.77 -9.20 -3.64
C GLN A 320 26.61 -8.32 -2.70
N GLU A 321 27.61 -7.64 -3.25
CA GLU A 321 28.54 -6.80 -2.48
C GLU A 321 27.82 -5.66 -1.76
N MET A 322 27.04 -4.85 -2.50
CA MET A 322 26.24 -3.79 -1.89
C MET A 322 25.24 -4.35 -0.88
N LYS A 323 24.58 -5.49 -1.15
CA LYS A 323 23.68 -6.09 -0.14
C LYS A 323 24.43 -6.51 1.13
N ASN A 324 25.68 -6.95 1.02
CA ASN A 324 26.51 -7.29 2.17
C ASN A 324 26.87 -6.06 3.04
N THR A 325 27.02 -4.88 2.43
CA THR A 325 27.41 -3.63 3.10
C THR A 325 26.25 -2.68 3.37
N LEU A 326 25.01 -3.09 3.09
CA LEU A 326 23.81 -2.31 3.37
C LEU A 326 23.66 -2.06 4.89
N ILE A 327 23.56 -0.80 5.29
CA ILE A 327 23.47 -0.38 6.69
C ILE A 327 22.00 -0.39 7.14
N ASN A 328 21.16 0.39 6.47
CA ASN A 328 19.74 0.47 6.77
C ASN A 328 18.93 1.01 5.60
N THR A 329 17.61 0.79 5.67
CA THR A 329 16.66 1.29 4.67
C THR A 329 15.45 1.93 5.31
N TRP A 330 14.92 2.98 4.72
CA TRP A 330 13.69 3.66 5.14
C TRP A 330 12.67 3.69 4.02
N ASP A 331 11.43 3.28 4.28
CA ASP A 331 10.33 3.34 3.31
C ASP A 331 9.13 4.12 3.87
N SER A 332 8.89 5.32 3.32
CA SER A 332 7.75 6.19 3.68
C SER A 332 6.42 5.80 3.00
N SER A 333 6.33 4.66 2.30
CA SER A 333 5.14 4.33 1.52
C SER A 333 3.93 3.87 2.37
N ILE A 334 2.75 4.37 2.00
CA ILE A 334 1.42 4.10 2.61
C ILE A 334 0.70 2.93 1.94
N ALA A 335 1.40 2.22 1.07
CA ALA A 335 0.76 1.44 0.03
C ALA A 335 0.48 -0.01 0.47
N ASN A 336 -0.31 -0.69 -0.35
CA ASN A 336 -0.64 -2.11 -0.28
C ASN A 336 0.58 -3.04 -0.08
N ILE A 337 0.32 -4.32 0.24
CA ILE A 337 1.37 -5.31 0.55
C ILE A 337 2.46 -5.32 -0.54
N ALA A 338 2.08 -5.38 -1.82
CA ALA A 338 3.02 -5.41 -2.95
C ALA A 338 3.96 -4.20 -2.92
N ALA A 339 3.42 -2.99 -2.77
CA ALA A 339 4.20 -1.77 -2.85
C ALA A 339 5.18 -1.59 -1.68
N VAL A 340 4.92 -2.23 -0.53
CA VAL A 340 5.84 -2.28 0.63
C VAL A 340 6.90 -3.35 0.40
N VAL A 341 6.50 -4.59 0.13
CA VAL A 341 7.47 -5.68 0.01
C VAL A 341 8.36 -5.50 -1.19
N GLN A 342 7.84 -4.94 -2.30
CA GLN A 342 8.60 -4.67 -3.51
C GLN A 342 9.56 -3.48 -3.45
N ALA A 343 9.52 -2.74 -2.34
CA ALA A 343 10.32 -1.56 -2.14
C ALA A 343 11.71 -1.91 -1.59
N ASN A 344 12.14 -1.18 -0.56
CA ASN A 344 13.49 -1.28 -0.03
C ASN A 344 13.74 -2.64 0.64
N VAL A 345 12.75 -3.17 1.38
CA VAL A 345 12.90 -4.47 2.07
C VAL A 345 13.08 -5.63 1.08
N GLY A 346 12.31 -5.66 -0.01
CA GLY A 346 12.48 -6.69 -1.04
C GLY A 346 13.72 -6.52 -1.90
N ARG A 347 14.24 -5.29 -2.04
CA ARG A 347 15.55 -5.03 -2.69
C ARG A 347 16.71 -5.47 -1.83
N ALA A 348 16.54 -5.46 -0.51
CA ALA A 348 17.52 -5.99 0.43
C ALA A 348 17.59 -7.52 0.39
N CYS A 349 16.55 -8.23 -0.05
CA CYS A 349 16.54 -9.69 -0.13
C CYS A 349 17.53 -10.23 -1.18
N GLY A 350 17.98 -11.47 -1.01
CA GLY A 350 18.78 -12.20 -2.00
C GLY A 350 19.80 -13.16 -1.40
N TYR A 351 20.80 -13.54 -2.18
CA TYR A 351 21.88 -14.44 -1.76
C TYR A 351 23.06 -13.65 -1.19
N HIS A 352 22.97 -13.28 0.09
CA HIS A 352 23.98 -12.50 0.80
C HIS A 352 23.94 -12.84 2.31
N GLN A 353 24.95 -12.40 3.08
CA GLN A 353 25.11 -12.80 4.48
C GLN A 353 24.79 -11.69 5.49
N ASN A 354 24.28 -10.55 5.00
CA ASN A 354 23.97 -9.39 5.84
C ASN A 354 22.72 -9.59 6.69
N THR A 355 22.94 -9.98 7.94
CA THR A 355 21.91 -10.16 8.97
C THR A 355 21.82 -8.98 9.93
N GLN A 356 22.59 -7.92 9.70
CA GLN A 356 22.70 -6.77 10.62
C GLN A 356 21.90 -5.55 10.14
N ALA A 357 21.72 -5.39 8.83
CA ALA A 357 20.98 -4.27 8.24
C ALA A 357 19.61 -4.08 8.89
N LYS A 358 19.21 -2.82 9.13
CA LYS A 358 17.87 -2.49 9.67
C LYS A 358 16.95 -1.89 8.60
N HIS A 359 15.72 -2.40 8.53
CA HIS A 359 14.74 -2.00 7.54
C HIS A 359 13.53 -1.36 8.23
N PHE A 360 13.44 -0.03 8.16
CA PHE A 360 12.33 0.76 8.66
C PHE A 360 11.21 0.75 7.63
N THR A 361 10.11 0.07 7.93
CA THR A 361 9.02 -0.20 6.98
C THR A 361 7.69 -0.52 7.69
N ASN A 362 6.62 -0.69 6.91
CA ASN A 362 5.33 -1.15 7.43
C ASN A 362 5.42 -2.63 7.81
N LEU A 363 5.55 -2.91 9.11
CA LEU A 363 5.72 -4.26 9.63
C LEU A 363 4.50 -5.15 9.39
N GLU A 364 3.29 -4.60 9.41
CA GLU A 364 2.06 -5.36 9.23
C GLU A 364 1.94 -5.87 7.79
N ALA A 365 2.31 -5.06 6.80
CA ALA A 365 2.39 -5.49 5.40
C ALA A 365 3.44 -6.59 5.18
N VAL A 366 4.59 -6.49 5.86
CA VAL A 366 5.65 -7.49 5.78
C VAL A 366 5.23 -8.82 6.43
N ARG A 367 4.53 -8.78 7.56
CA ARG A 367 3.98 -9.96 8.23
C ARG A 367 2.89 -10.62 7.40
N ALA A 368 1.96 -9.83 6.86
CA ALA A 368 0.94 -10.31 5.94
C ALA A 368 1.56 -11.06 4.76
N TYR A 369 2.60 -10.50 4.14
CA TYR A 369 3.31 -11.18 3.05
C TYR A 369 4.00 -12.47 3.48
N SER A 370 4.63 -12.49 4.67
CA SER A 370 5.29 -13.69 5.19
C SER A 370 4.31 -14.84 5.41
N GLU A 371 3.15 -14.56 6.00
CA GLU A 371 2.09 -15.55 6.21
C GLU A 371 1.50 -16.05 4.88
N LEU A 372 1.39 -15.17 3.89
CA LEU A 372 0.98 -15.55 2.53
C LEU A 372 1.99 -16.47 1.84
N LEU A 373 3.29 -16.24 2.03
CA LEU A 373 4.33 -17.13 1.50
C LEU A 373 4.27 -18.51 2.14
N ASP A 374 4.07 -18.57 3.46
CA ASP A 374 3.93 -19.84 4.18
C ASP A 374 2.71 -20.62 3.66
N HIS A 375 1.59 -19.92 3.40
CA HIS A 375 0.41 -20.53 2.82
C HIS A 375 0.61 -20.98 1.37
N LEU A 376 1.26 -20.19 0.52
CA LEU A 376 1.60 -20.59 -0.85
C LEU A 376 2.54 -21.79 -0.90
N GLU A 377 3.50 -21.86 0.02
CA GLU A 377 4.41 -23.00 0.14
C GLU A 377 3.68 -24.26 0.59
N ALA A 378 2.73 -24.15 1.53
CA ALA A 378 1.91 -25.25 1.99
C ALA A 378 0.90 -25.73 0.94
N SER A 379 0.40 -24.81 0.11
CA SER A 379 -0.58 -25.06 -0.95
C SER A 379 0.06 -25.38 -2.31
N ASP A 380 1.37 -25.60 -2.37
CA ASP A 380 2.09 -25.89 -3.62
C ASP A 380 1.44 -27.08 -4.34
N GLU A 381 1.17 -26.89 -5.64
CA GLU A 381 0.54 -27.86 -6.54
C GLU A 381 -0.90 -28.29 -6.23
N LEU A 382 -1.56 -27.77 -5.19
CA LEU A 382 -2.93 -28.15 -4.82
C LEU A 382 -4.01 -27.49 -5.70
N ASN A 383 -3.67 -26.42 -6.44
CA ASN A 383 -4.58 -25.65 -7.31
C ASN A 383 -5.88 -25.15 -6.61
N ASP A 384 -5.87 -25.03 -5.28
CA ASP A 384 -7.00 -24.52 -4.49
C ASP A 384 -7.03 -22.98 -4.44
N PHE A 385 -7.47 -22.38 -5.54
CA PHE A 385 -7.56 -20.92 -5.66
C PHE A 385 -8.64 -20.29 -4.76
N ASP A 386 -9.70 -21.03 -4.41
CA ASP A 386 -10.75 -20.53 -3.52
C ASP A 386 -10.26 -20.48 -2.06
N GLY A 387 -9.58 -21.53 -1.59
CA GLY A 387 -8.94 -21.55 -0.27
C GLY A 387 -7.82 -20.51 -0.13
N LEU A 388 -7.03 -20.32 -1.20
CA LEU A 388 -6.02 -19.25 -1.28
C LEU A 388 -6.65 -17.85 -1.16
N ARG A 389 -7.84 -17.64 -1.73
CA ARG A 389 -8.57 -16.37 -1.65
C ARG A 389 -9.04 -16.08 -0.23
N TYR A 390 -9.69 -17.05 0.41
CA TYR A 390 -10.17 -16.89 1.78
C TYR A 390 -9.03 -16.59 2.74
N SER A 391 -7.93 -17.34 2.63
CA SER A 391 -6.73 -17.11 3.44
C SER A 391 -6.14 -15.72 3.20
N PHE A 392 -6.17 -15.24 1.96
CA PHE A 392 -5.72 -13.88 1.64
C PHE A 392 -6.60 -12.79 2.27
N GLU A 393 -7.92 -12.93 2.20
CA GLU A 393 -8.87 -11.98 2.80
C GLU A 393 -8.74 -11.95 4.34
N ASP A 394 -8.56 -13.12 4.97
CA ASP A 394 -8.32 -13.25 6.41
C ASP A 394 -7.00 -12.58 6.84
N ILE A 395 -5.91 -12.86 6.13
CA ILE A 395 -4.60 -12.26 6.41
C ILE A 395 -4.66 -10.73 6.27
N CYS A 396 -5.30 -10.21 5.24
CA CYS A 396 -5.43 -8.77 5.08
C CYS A 396 -6.27 -8.12 6.19
N ALA A 397 -7.36 -8.76 6.61
CA ALA A 397 -8.17 -8.29 7.73
C ALA A 397 -7.38 -8.30 9.05
N LYS A 398 -6.67 -9.40 9.33
CA LYS A 398 -5.83 -9.60 10.52
C LYS A 398 -4.78 -8.51 10.69
N TYR A 399 -4.10 -8.14 9.61
CA TYR A 399 -3.03 -7.13 9.63
C TYR A 399 -3.51 -5.71 9.27
N GLN A 400 -4.81 -5.50 9.09
CA GLN A 400 -5.42 -4.20 8.72
C GLN A 400 -4.77 -3.53 7.50
N VAL A 401 -4.33 -4.35 6.53
CA VAL A 401 -3.70 -3.86 5.31
C VAL A 401 -4.74 -3.67 4.21
N ARG A 402 -4.65 -2.55 3.47
CA ARG A 402 -5.68 -2.10 2.50
C ARG A 402 -5.85 -3.00 1.26
N GLY A 403 -5.16 -4.14 1.19
CA GLY A 403 -5.13 -5.07 0.06
C GLY A 403 -3.72 -5.33 -0.47
N PHE A 404 -3.62 -6.14 -1.54
CA PHE A 404 -2.32 -6.58 -2.08
C PHE A 404 -1.72 -5.60 -3.09
N ASP A 405 -2.51 -5.04 -4.02
CA ASP A 405 -2.02 -4.14 -5.08
C ASP A 405 -3.04 -3.02 -5.40
N ARG A 406 -2.65 -2.03 -6.21
CA ARG A 406 -3.50 -0.91 -6.64
C ARG A 406 -4.64 -1.47 -7.49
N GLY A 407 -5.84 -1.52 -6.91
CA GLY A 407 -7.05 -2.06 -7.55
C GLY A 407 -7.65 -3.27 -6.84
N MET A 408 -6.87 -3.96 -5.99
CA MET A 408 -7.36 -4.99 -5.07
C MET A 408 -7.69 -4.34 -3.72
N PHE A 409 -8.89 -3.76 -3.61
CA PHE A 409 -9.41 -3.36 -2.31
C PHE A 409 -10.14 -4.56 -1.71
N ILE A 410 -9.58 -5.12 -0.64
CA ILE A 410 -10.42 -5.87 0.28
C ILE A 410 -11.15 -4.81 1.10
N THR A 411 -12.32 -4.39 0.62
CA THR A 411 -13.35 -3.99 1.57
C THR A 411 -13.47 -5.17 2.53
N PRO A 412 -13.29 -4.98 3.85
CA PRO A 412 -13.53 -6.06 4.80
C PRO A 412 -14.87 -6.67 4.41
N PHE A 413 -14.94 -8.01 4.39
CA PHE A 413 -16.21 -8.68 4.24
C PHE A 413 -17.19 -7.92 5.10
N SER A 414 -18.09 -7.20 4.44
CA SER A 414 -19.38 -7.02 5.01
C SER A 414 -19.86 -8.46 5.11
N GLU A 415 -19.71 -9.06 6.30
CA GLU A 415 -20.93 -9.59 6.90
C GLU A 415 -22.05 -8.68 6.44
N THR A 416 -23.16 -9.25 6.03
CA THR A 416 -24.38 -8.47 5.86
C THR A 416 -24.76 -7.95 7.25
N VAL A 417 -23.97 -7.04 7.81
CA VAL A 417 -24.38 -5.94 8.63
C VAL A 417 -25.35 -5.26 7.71
N ILE A 418 -26.61 -5.63 7.88
CA ILE A 418 -27.73 -4.76 7.62
C ILE A 418 -27.31 -3.43 8.26
N THR A 419 -26.70 -2.57 7.46
CA THR A 419 -26.32 -1.25 7.92
C THR A 419 -27.66 -0.57 8.12
N LYS A 420 -28.05 -0.42 9.38
CA LYS A 420 -29.14 0.46 9.80
C LYS A 420 -28.78 1.94 9.54
N LYS A 421 -27.83 2.24 8.65
CA LYS A 421 -27.45 3.61 8.31
C LYS A 421 -28.54 4.13 7.40
N ARG A 422 -29.39 5.00 7.95
CA ARG A 422 -30.45 5.68 7.20
C ARG A 422 -29.79 6.57 6.14
N ASP A 423 -30.50 6.80 5.04
CA ASP A 423 -30.08 7.75 4.00
C ASP A 423 -29.90 9.14 4.64
N ASP A 424 -28.68 9.66 4.64
CA ASP A 424 -28.32 10.99 5.15
C ASP A 424 -27.86 11.90 3.99
N SER A 425 -28.56 11.85 2.87
CA SER A 425 -28.24 12.67 1.69
C SER A 425 -28.67 14.13 1.83
N GLU A 426 -29.58 14.46 2.74
CA GLU A 426 -30.04 15.83 3.00
C GLU A 426 -28.95 16.66 3.69
N THR A 427 -28.53 17.76 3.05
CA THR A 427 -27.49 18.65 3.57
C THR A 427 -28.09 19.95 4.12
N PHE A 428 -27.68 20.32 5.33
CA PHE A 428 -28.07 21.55 6.01
C PHE A 428 -26.85 22.44 6.26
N LEU A 429 -27.04 23.76 6.26
CA LEU A 429 -26.01 24.72 6.68
C LEU A 429 -26.04 24.92 8.20
N THR A 430 -24.97 25.47 8.75
CA THR A 430 -24.88 25.85 10.17
C THR A 430 -25.31 27.31 10.33
N GLN A 431 -26.28 27.59 11.20
CA GLN A 431 -26.81 28.94 11.38
C GLN A 431 -25.92 29.79 12.27
N SER A 432 -25.48 29.22 13.38
CA SER A 432 -24.75 29.91 14.43
C SER A 432 -24.03 28.90 15.32
N TYR A 433 -23.10 29.39 16.12
CA TYR A 433 -22.50 28.63 17.22
C TYR A 433 -22.50 29.47 18.51
N LEU A 434 -22.38 28.78 19.65
CA LEU A 434 -22.34 29.37 20.98
C LEU A 434 -21.28 28.64 21.80
N VAL A 435 -20.35 29.39 22.41
CA VAL A 435 -19.33 28.88 23.34
C VAL A 435 -19.69 29.31 24.75
N ILE A 436 -19.74 28.37 25.71
CA ILE A 436 -20.03 28.65 27.12
C ILE A 436 -19.21 27.78 28.07
N PRO A 437 -18.95 28.26 29.30
CA PRO A 437 -18.44 27.43 30.38
C PRO A 437 -19.53 26.47 30.87
N GLY A 438 -19.12 25.26 31.23
CA GLY A 438 -19.99 24.17 31.64
C GLY A 438 -20.49 24.34 33.07
N LYS A 439 -19.72 24.97 33.97
CA LYS A 439 -20.04 25.32 35.36
C LYS A 439 -20.68 24.19 36.15
N LEU A 440 -20.12 22.98 36.03
CA LEU A 440 -20.72 21.75 36.58
C LEU A 440 -20.68 21.69 38.12
N SER A 441 -19.85 22.50 38.76
CA SER A 441 -19.75 22.63 40.22
C SER A 441 -20.81 23.57 40.82
N GLU A 442 -21.51 24.35 39.98
CA GLU A 442 -22.54 25.30 40.39
C GLU A 442 -23.93 24.71 40.10
N PRO A 443 -24.77 24.44 41.12
CA PRO A 443 -26.05 23.77 40.94
C PRO A 443 -27.12 24.64 40.26
N GLU A 444 -27.06 25.96 40.40
CA GLU A 444 -28.03 26.91 39.84
C GLU A 444 -27.31 28.01 39.04
N VAL A 445 -27.01 27.73 37.76
CA VAL A 445 -26.38 28.69 36.85
C VAL A 445 -27.43 29.24 35.89
N ASN A 446 -27.52 30.57 35.81
CA ASN A 446 -28.40 31.22 34.84
C ASN A 446 -27.71 31.37 33.47
N PHE A 447 -27.97 30.43 32.56
CA PHE A 447 -27.43 30.45 31.20
C PHE A 447 -28.09 31.48 30.26
N SER A 448 -29.17 32.14 30.69
CA SER A 448 -29.78 33.23 29.91
C SER A 448 -28.86 34.45 29.73
N ALA A 449 -27.77 34.53 30.51
CA ALA A 449 -26.71 35.51 30.29
C ALA A 449 -25.93 35.28 28.98
N TYR A 450 -25.88 34.03 28.48
CA TYR A 450 -25.12 33.66 27.28
C TYR A 450 -26.01 33.56 26.03
N THR A 451 -27.27 33.19 26.18
CA THR A 451 -28.23 33.12 25.06
C THR A 451 -29.67 33.24 25.54
N ASN A 452 -30.52 33.86 24.71
CA ASN A 452 -31.97 33.90 24.93
C ASN A 452 -32.72 32.88 24.05
N ASP A 453 -32.00 32.06 23.25
CA ASP A 453 -32.62 31.03 22.42
C ASP A 453 -33.11 29.86 23.29
N PRO A 454 -34.42 29.59 23.35
CA PRO A 454 -34.98 28.52 24.17
C PRO A 454 -34.43 27.12 23.82
N GLN A 455 -34.10 26.86 22.56
CA GLN A 455 -33.56 25.57 22.13
C GLN A 455 -32.12 25.38 22.61
N LEU A 456 -31.29 26.43 22.53
CA LEU A 456 -29.93 26.38 23.07
C LEU A 456 -29.95 26.23 24.59
N LEU A 457 -30.82 26.97 25.29
CA LEU A 457 -30.97 26.85 26.74
C LEU A 457 -31.37 25.42 27.18
N GLU A 458 -32.32 24.80 26.48
CA GLU A 458 -32.72 23.42 26.78
C GLU A 458 -31.61 22.42 26.45
N ALA A 459 -30.85 22.62 25.36
CA ALA A 459 -29.71 21.77 25.03
C ALA A 459 -28.60 21.84 26.08
N ILE A 460 -28.29 23.05 26.58
CA ILE A 460 -27.30 23.24 27.65
C ILE A 460 -27.72 22.47 28.89
N LYS A 461 -28.99 22.58 29.29
CA LYS A 461 -29.54 21.84 30.44
C LYS A 461 -29.40 20.33 30.25
N LEU A 462 -29.82 19.79 29.11
CA LEU A 462 -29.74 18.35 28.82
C LEU A 462 -28.30 17.82 28.81
N ILE A 463 -27.34 18.58 28.29
CA ILE A 463 -25.91 18.21 28.30
C ILE A 463 -25.33 18.26 29.72
N ARG A 464 -25.74 19.24 30.54
CA ARG A 464 -25.33 19.33 31.95
C ARG A 464 -25.90 18.18 32.78
N ASP A 465 -27.18 17.86 32.62
CA ASP A 465 -27.85 16.75 33.31
C ASP A 465 -27.17 15.40 33.00
N GLU A 466 -26.57 15.26 31.81
CA GLU A 466 -25.77 14.09 31.50
C GLU A 466 -24.56 13.98 32.44
N PHE A 467 -23.87 15.05 32.83
CA PHE A 467 -22.73 14.98 33.76
C PHE A 467 -23.09 14.88 35.23
N LEU A 468 -24.31 15.29 35.62
CA LEU A 468 -24.70 15.42 37.02
C LEU A 468 -25.52 14.18 37.45
N ASN A 469 -24.91 13.30 38.26
CA ASN A 469 -25.63 12.26 39.00
C ASN A 469 -25.60 12.62 40.48
N GLU A 470 -26.77 12.76 41.11
CA GLU A 470 -26.91 13.24 42.50
C GLU A 470 -26.18 14.58 42.80
N GLY A 471 -26.05 15.45 41.78
CA GLY A 471 -25.43 16.78 41.93
C GLY A 471 -23.90 16.81 41.88
N THR A 472 -23.23 15.69 41.58
CA THR A 472 -21.77 15.63 41.40
C THR A 472 -21.36 15.24 39.98
N PRO A 473 -20.30 15.86 39.40
CA PRO A 473 -19.79 15.48 38.07
C PRO A 473 -19.25 14.04 38.07
N TYR A 474 -19.68 13.20 37.12
CA TYR A 474 -19.16 11.84 36.96
C TYR A 474 -18.47 11.59 35.62
N PRO A 475 -17.47 10.67 35.56
CA PRO A 475 -16.73 10.42 34.32
C PRO A 475 -17.60 9.84 33.19
N LYS A 476 -17.50 10.45 32.00
CA LYS A 476 -18.19 10.01 30.78
C LYS A 476 -17.30 9.16 29.89
N SER A 477 -17.74 7.95 29.57
CA SER A 477 -17.03 7.04 28.64
C SER A 477 -17.84 6.63 27.40
N GLY A 478 -19.16 6.86 27.38
CA GLY A 478 -20.03 6.53 26.25
C GLY A 478 -20.19 7.70 25.27
N ARG A 479 -20.33 7.42 23.96
CA ARG A 479 -20.42 8.44 22.89
C ARG A 479 -21.82 9.04 22.66
N ALA A 480 -22.89 8.45 23.20
CA ALA A 480 -24.27 8.83 22.90
C ALA A 480 -25.02 9.32 24.15
N MET A 481 -25.78 10.41 24.01
CA MET A 481 -26.80 10.79 25.00
C MET A 481 -27.93 9.75 24.96
N ARG A 482 -28.47 9.35 26.12
CA ARG A 482 -29.50 8.29 26.19
C ARG A 482 -30.88 8.92 26.43
N GLY A 483 -31.87 8.59 25.59
CA GLY A 483 -33.27 9.03 25.74
C GLY A 483 -33.94 9.30 24.38
N ASP A 484 -35.10 8.70 24.12
CA ASP A 484 -35.84 8.83 22.84
C ASP A 484 -36.36 10.26 22.60
N ASP A 485 -36.53 11.04 23.68
CA ASP A 485 -36.91 12.45 23.74
C ASP A 485 -35.75 13.42 23.41
N ARG A 486 -34.51 12.92 23.37
CA ARG A 486 -33.27 13.71 23.16
C ARG A 486 -32.70 13.59 21.75
N ASN A 487 -33.44 12.95 20.83
CA ASN A 487 -32.99 12.66 19.46
C ASN A 487 -32.65 13.92 18.64
N TRP A 488 -33.09 15.10 19.05
CA TRP A 488 -32.82 16.38 18.37
C TRP A 488 -31.48 17.03 18.74
N ILE A 489 -30.80 16.56 19.80
CA ILE A 489 -29.47 17.04 20.21
C ILE A 489 -28.45 15.92 20.10
N LYS A 490 -27.22 16.26 19.72
CA LYS A 490 -26.08 15.35 19.81
C LYS A 490 -24.92 16.01 20.54
N ALA A 491 -24.30 15.30 21.48
CA ALA A 491 -23.09 15.75 22.16
C ALA A 491 -21.91 14.85 21.77
N GLN A 492 -20.80 15.48 21.38
CA GLN A 492 -19.51 14.85 21.17
C GLN A 492 -18.65 15.09 22.41
N TRP A 493 -18.44 14.03 23.19
CA TRP A 493 -17.64 14.08 24.41
C TRP A 493 -16.15 14.00 24.07
N VAL A 494 -15.48 15.15 24.07
CA VAL A 494 -14.06 15.27 23.76
C VAL A 494 -13.24 14.84 24.97
N ASN A 495 -12.46 13.78 24.81
CA ASN A 495 -11.52 13.25 25.81
C ASN A 495 -10.06 13.46 25.36
N GLY A 496 -9.10 13.04 26.18
CA GLY A 496 -7.66 13.24 25.92
C GLY A 496 -7.13 12.64 24.62
N VAL A 497 -7.77 11.60 24.06
CA VAL A 497 -7.38 11.02 22.76
C VAL A 497 -7.89 11.87 21.61
N THR A 498 -9.11 12.38 21.74
CA THR A 498 -9.81 13.11 20.66
C THR A 498 -9.57 14.62 20.69
N TYR A 499 -9.06 15.15 21.81
CA TYR A 499 -8.84 16.57 22.03
C TYR A 499 -7.88 17.15 21.00
N ASN A 500 -6.65 16.64 20.97
CA ASN A 500 -5.59 17.08 20.09
C ASN A 500 -4.70 15.89 19.72
N ASP A 501 -5.05 15.20 18.64
CA ASP A 501 -4.23 14.13 18.05
C ASP A 501 -3.21 14.67 17.02
N PHE A 502 -2.98 15.99 17.02
CA PHE A 502 -2.12 16.73 16.08
C PHE A 502 -2.52 16.63 14.60
N SER A 503 -3.68 16.04 14.29
CA SER A 503 -4.28 16.09 12.96
C SER A 503 -5.17 17.33 12.79
N PRO A 504 -5.40 17.78 11.54
CA PRO A 504 -6.44 18.77 11.23
C PRO A 504 -7.86 18.29 11.58
N SER A 505 -8.03 16.99 11.84
CA SER A 505 -9.32 16.36 12.13
C SER A 505 -9.62 16.15 13.61
N CYS A 506 -8.71 16.50 14.53
CA CYS A 506 -8.99 16.44 15.97
C CYS A 506 -10.11 17.42 16.37
N ALA A 507 -10.71 17.18 17.54
CA ALA A 507 -11.82 17.98 18.01
C ALA A 507 -11.45 19.46 18.17
N LYS A 508 -10.26 19.77 18.71
CA LYS A 508 -9.75 21.14 18.85
C LYS A 508 -9.66 21.84 17.50
N SER A 509 -8.85 21.31 16.57
CA SER A 509 -8.62 21.94 15.26
C SER A 509 -9.92 22.11 14.47
N ARG A 510 -10.82 21.12 14.52
CA ARG A 510 -12.11 21.20 13.83
C ARG A 510 -13.03 22.27 14.39
N VAL A 511 -13.13 22.38 15.72
CA VAL A 511 -13.96 23.41 16.36
C VAL A 511 -13.44 24.80 16.03
N LEU A 512 -12.12 25.00 16.08
CA LEU A 512 -11.50 26.28 15.73
C LEU A 512 -11.69 26.65 14.26
N ASP A 513 -11.57 25.68 13.33
CA ASP A 513 -11.86 25.87 11.90
C ASP A 513 -13.32 26.28 11.68
N PHE A 514 -14.27 25.53 12.24
CA PHE A 514 -15.70 25.83 12.07
C PHE A 514 -16.07 27.20 12.63
N ASN A 515 -15.58 27.54 13.82
CA ASN A 515 -15.86 28.82 14.44
C ASN A 515 -15.26 29.97 13.61
N SER A 516 -13.99 29.84 13.20
CA SER A 516 -13.33 30.86 12.37
C SER A 516 -14.05 31.10 11.05
N ARG A 517 -14.48 30.02 10.37
CA ARG A 517 -15.22 30.13 9.11
C ARG A 517 -16.59 30.78 9.30
N LEU A 518 -17.31 30.44 10.37
CA LEU A 518 -18.58 31.10 10.70
C LEU A 518 -18.40 32.59 11.07
N GLU A 519 -17.33 32.94 11.79
CA GLU A 519 -16.98 34.34 12.10
C GLU A 519 -16.64 35.16 10.84
N LEU A 520 -16.00 34.53 9.86
CA LEU A 520 -15.73 35.12 8.54
C LEU A 520 -16.96 35.18 7.63
N GLY A 521 -18.11 34.67 8.08
CA GLY A 521 -19.37 34.63 7.32
C GLY A 521 -19.40 33.57 6.22
N GLU A 522 -18.53 32.56 6.29
CA GLU A 522 -18.53 31.43 5.35
C GLU A 522 -19.59 30.39 5.69
N ASP A 523 -20.13 29.74 4.66
CA ASP A 523 -21.04 28.62 4.83
C ASP A 523 -20.31 27.37 5.34
N VAL A 524 -20.77 26.85 6.49
CA VAL A 524 -20.31 25.57 7.06
C VAL A 524 -21.44 24.55 7.02
N GLU A 525 -21.23 23.42 6.35
CA GLU A 525 -22.21 22.32 6.34
C GLU A 525 -22.40 21.72 7.73
N PHE A 526 -23.63 21.75 8.24
CA PHE A 526 -24.00 21.18 9.53
C PHE A 526 -23.75 19.67 9.60
N ASN A 527 -23.89 18.97 8.47
CA ASN A 527 -23.61 17.53 8.36
C ASN A 527 -22.14 17.19 8.70
N LEU A 528 -21.20 18.09 8.39
CA LEU A 528 -19.80 17.89 8.75
C LEU A 528 -19.64 17.90 10.27
N ILE A 529 -20.37 18.77 10.96
CA ILE A 529 -20.34 18.93 12.43
C ILE A 529 -21.00 17.73 13.13
N VAL A 530 -22.15 17.25 12.63
CA VAL A 530 -22.96 16.17 13.26
C VAL A 530 -22.25 14.82 13.32
N ASN A 531 -21.57 14.43 12.24
CA ASN A 531 -20.91 13.13 12.07
C ASN A 531 -21.82 11.93 12.52
N PRO A 532 -22.90 11.62 11.78
CA PRO A 532 -23.97 10.72 12.23
C PRO A 532 -23.52 9.27 12.45
N GLY A 533 -23.99 8.67 13.56
CA GLY A 533 -23.75 7.26 13.89
C GLY A 533 -24.64 6.30 13.10
N GLY A 534 -24.46 4.99 13.30
CA GLY A 534 -25.34 3.98 12.69
C GLY A 534 -26.76 4.06 13.26
N GLY A 535 -27.72 4.56 12.47
CA GLY A 535 -29.13 4.71 12.85
C GLY A 535 -29.64 6.15 12.97
N GLU A 536 -28.76 7.15 12.87
CA GLU A 536 -29.09 8.57 12.97
C GLU A 536 -29.08 9.23 11.59
N THR A 537 -29.90 10.27 11.40
CA THR A 537 -29.76 11.23 10.29
C THR A 537 -29.42 12.61 10.84
N THR A 538 -28.76 13.44 10.03
CA THR A 538 -28.55 14.86 10.28
C THR A 538 -29.88 15.63 10.29
N ALA A 539 -30.87 15.18 9.52
CA ALA A 539 -32.22 15.73 9.51
C ALA A 539 -32.93 15.61 10.87
N ASP A 540 -32.57 14.61 11.68
CA ASP A 540 -33.13 14.43 13.01
C ASP A 540 -32.46 15.34 14.07
N LYS A 541 -31.41 16.09 13.73
CA LYS A 541 -30.63 16.90 14.67
C LYS A 541 -30.85 18.40 14.42
N LEU A 542 -31.14 19.15 15.49
CA LEU A 542 -31.22 20.61 15.46
C LEU A 542 -30.00 21.25 16.12
N ILE A 543 -29.40 20.59 17.12
CA ILE A 543 -28.24 21.10 17.85
C ILE A 543 -27.17 20.00 17.96
N VAL A 544 -25.90 20.39 17.74
CA VAL A 544 -24.74 19.55 18.02
C VAL A 544 -23.82 20.29 18.97
N ALA A 545 -23.37 19.62 20.03
CA ALA A 545 -22.41 20.16 20.96
C ALA A 545 -21.08 19.40 20.89
N CYS A 546 -19.97 20.12 20.82
CA CYS A 546 -18.64 19.61 21.14
C CYS A 546 -18.34 19.97 22.59
N VAL A 547 -18.16 18.97 23.44
CA VAL A 547 -18.04 19.16 24.89
C VAL A 547 -16.64 18.76 25.34
N PHE A 548 -15.83 19.76 25.67
CA PHE A 548 -14.47 19.61 26.22
C PHE A 548 -14.58 19.51 27.73
N SER A 549 -14.00 18.48 28.34
CA SER A 549 -14.14 18.28 29.78
C SER A 549 -13.06 17.35 30.33
N ILE A 550 -12.53 17.69 31.51
CA ILE A 550 -11.65 16.78 32.27
C ILE A 550 -12.38 15.50 32.71
N TYR A 551 -13.72 15.52 32.75
CA TYR A 551 -14.55 14.38 33.12
C TYR A 551 -14.77 13.39 31.96
N ASN A 552 -14.36 13.72 30.74
CA ASN A 552 -14.47 12.82 29.59
C ASN A 552 -13.29 11.84 29.55
N LEU A 553 -13.58 10.53 29.61
CA LEU A 553 -12.59 9.46 29.67
C LEU A 553 -12.71 8.50 28.47
N SER A 554 -11.62 8.36 27.73
CA SER A 554 -11.53 7.41 26.61
C SER A 554 -11.66 5.96 27.08
N LYS A 555 -12.44 5.16 26.33
CA LYS A 555 -12.53 3.70 26.48
C LYS A 555 -11.29 2.97 25.97
N GLN A 556 -10.43 3.62 25.17
CA GLN A 556 -9.15 3.04 24.75
C GLN A 556 -8.21 2.99 25.95
N LYS A 557 -7.98 1.79 26.47
CA LYS A 557 -7.18 1.58 27.69
C LYS A 557 -5.69 1.82 27.47
N ASP A 558 -5.23 1.63 26.24
CA ASP A 558 -3.81 1.69 25.87
C ASP A 558 -3.38 3.08 25.37
N ALA A 559 -4.29 4.06 25.34
CA ALA A 559 -3.97 5.41 24.90
C ALA A 559 -3.15 6.17 25.95
N TYR A 560 -2.11 6.88 25.50
CA TYR A 560 -1.20 7.63 26.36
C TYR A 560 -1.90 8.71 27.21
N LYS A 561 -2.83 9.47 26.61
CA LYS A 561 -3.63 10.50 27.28
C LYS A 561 -5.13 10.18 27.14
N ARG A 562 -5.74 9.60 28.17
CA ARG A 562 -7.14 9.10 28.10
C ARG A 562 -8.19 10.13 28.49
N ALA A 563 -7.84 11.12 29.29
CA ALA A 563 -8.70 12.22 29.71
C ALA A 563 -7.97 13.54 29.44
N MET A 564 -8.74 14.62 29.30
CA MET A 564 -8.18 15.97 29.23
C MET A 564 -7.67 16.38 30.61
N ASP A 565 -6.64 17.22 30.66
CA ASP A 565 -6.13 17.80 31.90
C ASP A 565 -6.37 19.32 31.96
N ARG A 566 -5.85 19.97 33.01
CA ARG A 566 -6.02 21.41 33.20
C ARG A 566 -5.31 22.25 32.16
N GLU A 567 -4.19 21.77 31.61
CA GLU A 567 -3.45 22.46 30.57
C GLU A 567 -4.24 22.47 29.27
N ASP A 568 -4.85 21.32 28.92
CA ASP A 568 -5.77 21.24 27.78
C ASP A 568 -6.96 22.20 27.94
N MET A 569 -7.54 22.27 29.15
CA MET A 569 -8.66 23.16 29.42
C MET A 569 -8.25 24.63 29.36
N TRP A 570 -7.07 25.01 29.84
CA TRP A 570 -6.56 26.39 29.69
C TRP A 570 -6.38 26.76 28.22
N GLU A 571 -5.74 25.88 27.46
CA GLU A 571 -5.48 26.07 26.04
C GLU A 571 -6.77 26.27 25.24
N ILE A 572 -7.77 25.40 25.43
CA ILE A 572 -9.03 25.51 24.69
C ILE A 572 -9.90 26.68 25.17
N SER A 573 -9.83 27.04 26.45
CA SER A 573 -10.53 28.22 26.99
C SER A 573 -10.02 29.49 26.32
N GLU A 574 -8.69 29.64 26.24
CA GLU A 574 -8.04 30.77 25.59
C GLU A 574 -8.35 30.80 24.09
N ALA A 575 -8.20 29.66 23.40
CA ALA A 575 -8.44 29.57 21.97
C ALA A 575 -9.89 29.87 21.56
N LEU A 576 -10.86 29.60 22.44
CA LEU A 576 -12.28 29.88 22.20
C LEU A 576 -12.76 31.21 22.80
N GLY A 577 -11.88 31.97 23.47
CA GLY A 577 -12.25 33.22 24.14
C GLY A 577 -13.28 33.04 25.27
N CYS A 578 -13.28 31.89 25.94
CA CYS A 578 -14.22 31.53 27.01
C CYS A 578 -13.56 31.68 28.39
N GLU A 579 -14.37 32.00 29.42
CA GLU A 579 -13.95 31.88 30.82
C GLU A 579 -13.47 30.44 31.09
N TYR A 580 -12.36 30.30 31.82
CA TYR A 580 -11.84 29.00 32.21
C TYR A 580 -12.84 28.23 33.07
N ASP A 581 -13.13 27.00 32.67
CA ASP A 581 -13.95 26.05 33.41
C ASP A 581 -13.42 24.63 33.17
N ASP A 582 -13.68 23.71 34.10
CA ASP A 582 -13.32 22.30 33.95
C ASP A 582 -14.13 21.60 32.84
N THR A 583 -15.13 22.28 32.27
CA THR A 583 -15.91 21.85 31.11
C THR A 583 -16.26 23.03 30.22
N ILE A 584 -16.09 22.92 28.91
CA ILE A 584 -16.52 23.93 27.93
C ILE A 584 -17.44 23.27 26.90
N MET A 585 -18.53 23.96 26.57
CA MET A 585 -19.51 23.50 25.57
C MET A 585 -19.49 24.44 24.37
N VAL A 586 -19.30 23.88 23.18
CA VAL A 586 -19.46 24.58 21.90
C VAL A 586 -20.68 24.00 21.20
N LEU A 587 -21.77 24.75 21.15
CA LEU A 587 -23.03 24.34 20.54
C LEU A 587 -23.15 24.94 19.13
N TYR A 588 -23.56 24.13 18.16
CA TYR A 588 -23.86 24.53 16.79
C TYR A 588 -25.35 24.33 16.51
N GLN A 589 -26.00 25.35 15.95
CA GLN A 589 -27.42 25.30 15.57
C GLN A 589 -27.57 25.02 14.08
N ARG A 590 -28.47 24.10 13.74
CA ARG A 590 -28.80 23.79 12.35
C ARG A 590 -29.51 24.96 11.69
N GLY A 591 -29.02 25.37 10.54
CA GLY A 591 -29.63 26.35 9.65
C GLY A 591 -30.43 25.72 8.51
N ASN A 592 -30.52 26.47 7.41
CA ASN A 592 -31.39 26.15 6.29
C ASN A 592 -30.91 24.90 5.52
N TYR A 593 -31.88 24.18 4.95
CA TYR A 593 -31.63 23.10 4.01
C TYR A 593 -31.02 23.63 2.69
N SER A 594 -29.98 22.97 2.19
CA SER A 594 -29.31 23.33 0.94
C SER A 594 -29.65 22.34 -0.18
N SER A 595 -30.52 22.74 -1.09
CA SER A 595 -30.95 21.92 -2.23
C SER A 595 -29.80 21.66 -3.21
N GLY A 596 -28.98 22.68 -3.52
CA GLY A 596 -27.87 22.57 -4.48
C GLY A 596 -26.78 21.58 -4.05
N VAL A 597 -26.37 21.62 -2.78
CA VAL A 597 -25.35 20.70 -2.23
C VAL A 597 -25.91 19.27 -2.11
N THR A 598 -27.18 19.15 -1.72
CA THR A 598 -27.88 17.86 -1.66
C THR A 598 -27.99 17.19 -3.04
N GLU A 599 -28.32 17.96 -4.08
CA GLU A 599 -28.40 17.44 -5.44
C GLU A 599 -27.03 17.01 -5.99
N GLN A 600 -25.98 17.80 -5.74
CA GLN A 600 -24.60 17.43 -6.10
C GLN A 600 -24.18 16.11 -5.45
N LYS A 601 -24.42 15.92 -4.13
CA LYS A 601 -24.13 14.65 -3.43
C LYS A 601 -24.94 13.48 -3.99
N LYS A 602 -26.20 13.68 -4.38
CA LYS A 602 -27.03 12.65 -5.02
C LYS A 602 -26.51 12.26 -6.42
N VAL A 603 -25.94 13.21 -7.19
CA VAL A 603 -25.32 12.94 -8.50
C VAL A 603 -24.00 12.17 -8.34
N THR A 604 -23.13 12.55 -7.40
CA THR A 604 -21.88 11.83 -7.11
C THR A 604 -22.16 10.39 -6.65
N THR A 605 -23.18 10.18 -5.82
CA THR A 605 -23.61 8.84 -5.37
C THR A 605 -24.13 7.99 -6.53
N LYS A 606 -24.85 8.58 -7.50
CA LYS A 606 -25.31 7.90 -8.72
C LYS A 606 -24.20 7.57 -9.72
N GLN A 607 -23.11 8.35 -9.77
CA GLN A 607 -21.94 8.05 -10.61
C GLN A 607 -21.07 6.94 -10.03
N LEU A 608 -20.99 6.82 -8.70
CA LEU A 608 -20.35 5.70 -8.00
C LEU A 608 -21.16 4.38 -8.11
N SER A 609 -22.45 4.44 -8.44
CA SER A 609 -23.36 3.28 -8.50
C SER A 609 -23.69 2.80 -9.93
N ARG A 610 -22.74 2.82 -10.86
CA ARG A 610 -22.86 2.15 -12.18
C ARG A 610 -22.41 0.68 -12.16
N ILE A 611 -22.62 -0.01 -11.04
CA ILE A 611 -22.74 -1.47 -11.02
C ILE A 611 -24.25 -1.76 -10.98
N ARG A 612 -24.84 -1.99 -12.16
CA ARG A 612 -26.14 -2.67 -12.23
C ARG A 612 -25.86 -4.16 -12.15
N ASN A 613 -26.25 -4.77 -11.03
CA ASN A 613 -26.55 -6.19 -10.95
C ASN A 613 -27.62 -6.53 -12.00
N SER A 614 -27.21 -7.03 -13.14
CA SER A 614 -28.03 -7.89 -13.97
C SER A 614 -27.34 -9.25 -14.05
N SER A 615 -27.64 -10.08 -13.05
CA SER A 615 -27.41 -11.51 -13.08
C SER A 615 -27.99 -12.10 -14.37
N VAL A 616 -27.15 -12.69 -15.22
CA VAL A 616 -27.57 -13.52 -16.36
C VAL A 616 -27.27 -15.00 -16.11
N PHE A 617 -27.08 -15.42 -14.85
CA PHE A 617 -27.18 -16.83 -14.51
C PHE A 617 -28.65 -17.21 -14.31
N LYS A 618 -29.23 -17.78 -15.37
CA LYS A 618 -29.82 -19.11 -15.30
C LYS A 618 -28.77 -20.13 -15.68
#